data_AF-A0A2K5AQ14-F1
#
_entry.id   AF-A0A2K5AQ14-F1
#
_cell.length_a   1.000
_cell.length_b   1.000
_cell.length_c   1.000
_cell.angle_alpha   90.00
_cell.angle_beta   90.00
_cell.angle_gamma   90.00
#
_symmetry.space_group_name_H-M   'P 1'
#
loop_
_entity.id
_entity.type
_entity.pdbx_description
1 polymer ?
#
loop_
_entity_poly.entity_id
_entity_poly.type
_entity_poly.pdbx_seq_one_letter_code
_entity_poly.pdbx_strand_id
1 'polypeptide(L)'
;MSHSSNHASDKDTSSSEHYDPAEQIIMVKKLLDMKRRMLEQRQKSDREILLEHLTDRGEEVLEAAEHQYPREMAFIIPKFASLIKSGEVKGMITGADLLAILRSVGLNVRLDSRIVIEKDGRFISLAEKFKKSDDE
;
A
#
# COMPACT_ATOMS: atom_id res chain seq x y z
N MET A 1 40.43 65.23 35.99
CA MET A 1 39.97 65.21 34.58
C MET A 1 40.23 63.78 34.09
N SER A 2 39.28 62.84 34.23
CA SER A 2 38.26 62.47 33.22
C SER A 2 38.93 62.02 31.89
N HIS A 3 38.75 60.84 31.28
CA HIS A 3 37.61 59.92 31.21
C HIS A 3 38.03 58.50 30.72
N SER A 4 37.22 57.50 31.15
CA SER A 4 36.64 56.34 30.42
C SER A 4 37.53 55.40 29.60
N SER A 5 37.70 54.11 29.96
CA SER A 5 36.75 52.97 30.03
C SER A 5 36.30 52.40 28.67
N ASN A 6 36.73 51.16 28.39
CA ASN A 6 36.07 50.09 27.63
C ASN A 6 36.78 48.80 28.14
N HIS A 7 36.21 47.77 28.80
CA HIS A 7 34.92 47.05 28.71
C HIS A 7 34.58 46.70 27.25
N ALA A 8 34.41 45.45 26.81
CA ALA A 8 34.23 44.15 27.46
C ALA A 8 34.65 43.06 26.42
N SER A 9 35.35 41.99 26.80
CA SER A 9 34.77 40.64 26.96
C SER A 9 34.09 40.06 25.71
N ASP A 10 34.86 39.51 24.77
CA ASP A 10 34.34 38.47 23.86
C ASP A 10 34.32 37.15 24.65
N LYS A 11 33.15 36.84 25.21
CA LYS A 11 32.84 35.52 25.74
C LYS A 11 32.43 34.63 24.58
N ASP A 12 33.14 33.53 24.45
CA ASP A 12 32.56 32.27 24.00
C ASP A 12 31.22 32.03 24.73
N THR A 13 30.13 32.09 23.97
CA THR A 13 28.93 31.33 24.30
C THR A 13 28.43 30.71 23.01
N SER A 14 28.94 29.51 22.75
CA SER A 14 28.18 28.44 22.11
C SER A 14 26.77 28.47 22.69
N SER A 15 25.81 29.04 21.95
CA SER A 15 24.39 28.93 22.23
C SER A 15 24.03 27.45 22.25
N SER A 16 24.03 26.84 23.42
CA SER A 16 23.37 25.55 23.62
C SER A 16 21.89 25.79 23.39
N GLU A 17 21.39 25.45 22.20
CA GLU A 17 19.96 25.41 21.87
C GLU A 17 19.31 24.33 22.74
N HIS A 18 19.06 24.66 24.01
CA HIS A 18 18.33 23.81 24.91
C HIS A 18 16.85 24.06 24.66
N TYR A 19 16.31 23.39 23.65
CA TYR A 19 14.89 23.47 23.29
C TYR A 19 14.03 22.95 24.46
N ASP A 20 13.07 23.73 24.94
CA ASP A 20 12.13 23.34 25.98
C ASP A 20 11.36 22.08 25.52
N PRO A 21 11.17 21.04 26.37
CA PRO A 21 10.38 19.86 26.04
C PRO A 21 9.02 20.16 25.39
N ALA A 22 8.35 21.25 25.78
CA ALA A 22 7.08 21.65 25.17
C ALA A 22 7.22 22.10 23.71
N GLU A 23 8.30 22.81 23.38
CA GLU A 23 8.55 23.28 22.02
C GLU A 23 8.91 22.11 21.08
N GLN A 24 9.62 21.09 21.59
CA GLN A 24 9.90 19.87 20.83
C GLN A 24 8.60 19.13 20.47
N ILE A 25 7.66 19.01 21.42
CA ILE A 25 6.35 18.39 21.20
C ILE A 25 5.56 19.15 20.12
N ILE A 26 5.56 20.49 20.18
CA ILE A 26 4.86 21.33 19.21
C ILE A 26 5.48 21.19 17.81
N MET A 27 6.81 21.16 17.72
CA MET A 27 7.51 21.00 16.44
C MET A 27 7.29 19.62 15.82
N VAL A 28 7.35 18.55 16.61
CA VAL A 28 7.05 17.18 16.16
C VAL A 28 5.60 17.09 15.67
N LYS A 29 4.64 17.66 16.41
CA LYS A 29 3.23 17.67 16.01
C LYS A 29 3.02 18.41 14.68
N LYS A 30 3.65 19.58 14.51
CA LYS A 30 3.58 20.37 13.27
C LYS A 30 4.19 19.62 12.07
N LEU A 31 5.30 18.91 12.27
CA LEU A 31 5.92 18.06 11.24
C LEU A 31 5.02 16.89 10.82
N LEU A 32 4.37 16.24 11.79
CA LEU A 32 3.41 15.16 11.51
C LEU A 32 2.19 15.66 10.75
N ASP A 33 1.63 16.80 11.14
CA ASP A 33 0.50 17.43 10.44
C ASP A 33 0.88 17.86 9.03
N MET A 34 2.08 18.42 8.83
CA MET A 34 2.59 18.73 7.49
C MET A 34 2.76 17.46 6.63
N LYS A 35 3.36 16.39 7.18
CA LYS A 35 3.49 15.11 6.48
C LYS A 35 2.12 14.55 6.10
N ARG A 36 1.14 14.63 6.99
CA ARG A 36 -0.23 14.19 6.74
C ARG A 36 -0.88 14.99 5.61
N ARG A 37 -0.79 16.32 5.63
CA ARG A 37 -1.30 17.16 4.54
C ARG A 37 -0.61 16.91 3.21
N MET A 38 0.69 16.65 3.21
CA MET A 38 1.44 16.28 2.00
C MET A 38 1.00 14.92 1.45
N LEU A 39 0.72 13.94 2.31
CA LEU A 39 0.16 12.65 1.91
C LEU A 39 -1.28 12.79 1.38
N GLU A 40 -2.10 13.63 2.01
CA GLU A 40 -3.48 13.94 1.57
C GLU A 40 -3.52 14.72 0.24
N GLN A 41 -2.48 15.52 -0.06
CA GLN A 41 -2.35 16.26 -1.32
C GLN A 41 -1.66 15.48 -2.45
N ARG A 42 -1.09 14.30 -2.16
CA ARG A 42 -0.49 13.48 -3.22
C ARG A 42 -1.60 12.88 -4.06
N GLN A 43 -1.57 13.12 -5.38
CA GLN A 43 -2.41 12.36 -6.30
C GLN A 43 -2.07 10.87 -6.17
N LYS A 44 -3.10 10.06 -5.86
CA LYS A 44 -2.96 8.60 -5.84
C LYS A 44 -2.55 8.11 -7.23
N SER A 45 -1.58 7.22 -7.26
CA SER A 45 -1.21 6.50 -8.48
C SER A 45 -2.36 5.61 -8.96
N ASP A 46 -2.37 5.28 -10.24
CA ASP A 46 -3.39 4.38 -10.80
C ASP A 46 -3.39 3.01 -10.12
N ARG A 47 -2.22 2.51 -9.69
CA ARG A 47 -2.10 1.29 -8.91
C ARG A 47 -2.77 1.40 -7.55
N GLU A 48 -2.53 2.49 -6.82
CA GLU A 48 -3.17 2.74 -5.51
C GLU A 48 -4.70 2.82 -5.64
N ILE A 49 -5.19 3.47 -6.69
CA ILE A 49 -6.63 3.59 -6.94
C ILE A 49 -7.26 2.24 -7.21
N LEU A 50 -6.61 1.39 -8.02
CA LEU A 50 -7.06 0.02 -8.22
C LEU A 50 -7.00 -0.78 -6.91
N LEU A 51 -5.90 -0.70 -6.17
CA LEU A 51 -5.71 -1.44 -4.92
C LEU A 51 -6.79 -1.14 -3.88
N GLU A 52 -7.20 0.13 -3.75
CA GLU A 52 -8.28 0.53 -2.85
C GLU A 52 -9.66 -0.03 -3.22
N HIS A 53 -9.83 -0.46 -4.47
CA HIS A 53 -11.06 -1.09 -4.96
C HIS A 53 -10.97 -2.62 -4.99
N LEU A 54 -9.85 -3.21 -4.56
CA LEU A 54 -9.68 -4.65 -4.47
C LEU A 54 -10.08 -5.17 -3.09
N THR A 55 -10.72 -6.34 -3.07
CA THR A 55 -11.07 -7.06 -1.84
C THR A 55 -10.67 -8.54 -1.92
N ASP A 56 -10.87 -9.28 -0.83
CA ASP A 56 -10.40 -10.65 -0.63
C ASP A 56 -8.89 -10.80 -0.90
N ARG A 57 -8.51 -11.70 -1.81
CA ARG A 57 -7.13 -11.91 -2.27
C ARG A 57 -6.79 -11.07 -3.51
N GLY A 58 -7.52 -9.97 -3.75
CA GLY A 58 -7.34 -9.14 -4.95
C GLY A 58 -5.94 -8.55 -5.09
N GLU A 59 -5.33 -8.10 -4.00
CA GLU A 59 -3.94 -7.62 -4.00
C GLU A 59 -2.95 -8.69 -4.46
N GLU A 60 -3.07 -9.91 -3.97
CA GLU A 60 -2.24 -11.04 -4.38
C GLU A 60 -2.39 -11.35 -5.88
N VAL A 61 -3.61 -11.25 -6.41
CA VAL A 61 -3.88 -11.40 -7.84
C VAL A 61 -3.21 -10.29 -8.66
N LEU A 62 -3.31 -9.04 -8.19
CA LEU A 62 -2.70 -7.90 -8.85
C LEU A 62 -1.18 -8.05 -8.89
N GLU A 63 -0.54 -8.41 -7.77
CA GLU A 63 0.90 -8.63 -7.68
C GLU A 63 1.36 -9.78 -8.60
N ALA A 64 0.64 -10.90 -8.58
CA ALA A 64 0.95 -12.04 -9.45
C ALA A 64 0.81 -11.66 -10.94
N ALA A 65 -0.18 -10.84 -11.29
CA ALA A 65 -0.37 -10.34 -12.64
C ALA A 65 0.75 -9.38 -13.06
N GLU A 66 1.12 -8.42 -12.20
CA GLU A 66 2.22 -7.48 -12.45
C GLU A 66 3.55 -8.21 -12.65
N HIS A 67 3.79 -9.27 -11.86
CA HIS A 67 4.99 -10.09 -11.98
C HIS A 67 5.02 -10.95 -13.25
N GLN A 68 3.90 -11.59 -13.60
CA GLN A 68 3.83 -12.51 -14.76
C GLN A 68 3.68 -11.78 -16.10
N TYR A 69 3.02 -10.61 -16.11
CA TYR A 69 2.66 -9.85 -17.31
C TYR A 69 3.00 -8.36 -17.16
N PRO A 70 4.27 -7.99 -16.90
CA PRO A 70 4.64 -6.62 -16.54
C PRO A 70 4.34 -5.60 -17.64
N ARG A 71 4.48 -6.00 -18.92
CA ARG A 71 4.24 -5.09 -20.05
C ARG A 71 2.76 -4.82 -20.23
N GLU A 72 1.94 -5.85 -20.14
CA GLU A 72 0.50 -5.80 -20.32
C GLU A 72 -0.16 -5.06 -19.15
N MET A 73 0.29 -5.35 -17.92
CA MET A 73 -0.21 -4.70 -16.71
C MET A 73 0.10 -3.21 -16.67
N ALA A 74 1.21 -2.75 -17.26
CA ALA A 74 1.52 -1.33 -17.40
C ALA A 74 0.44 -0.55 -18.19
N PHE A 75 -0.31 -1.21 -19.09
CA PHE A 75 -1.43 -0.61 -19.82
C PHE A 75 -2.79 -0.88 -19.18
N ILE A 76 -2.93 -2.00 -18.47
CA ILE A 76 -4.20 -2.42 -17.88
C ILE A 76 -4.50 -1.65 -16.59
N ILE A 77 -3.50 -1.42 -15.73
CA ILE A 77 -3.69 -0.69 -14.46
C ILE A 77 -4.25 0.72 -14.68
N PRO A 78 -3.71 1.55 -15.60
CA PRO A 78 -4.28 2.86 -15.88
C PRO A 78 -5.73 2.80 -16.39
N LYS A 79 -6.07 1.77 -17.18
CA LYS A 79 -7.44 1.59 -17.68
C LYS A 79 -8.40 1.27 -16.53
N PHE A 80 -8.05 0.34 -15.65
CA PHE A 80 -8.84 0.08 -14.45
C PHE A 80 -9.03 1.35 -13.61
N ALA A 81 -7.95 2.07 -13.34
CA ALA A 81 -8.01 3.32 -12.59
C ALA A 81 -8.90 4.37 -13.27
N SER A 82 -8.87 4.49 -14.60
CA SER A 82 -9.76 5.39 -15.33
C SER A 82 -11.23 5.00 -15.21
N LEU A 83 -11.55 3.70 -15.29
CA LEU A 83 -12.91 3.20 -15.17
C LEU A 83 -13.45 3.38 -13.74
N ILE A 84 -12.61 3.16 -12.74
CA ILE A 84 -12.91 3.45 -11.34
C ILE A 84 -13.18 4.95 -11.14
N LYS A 85 -12.28 5.82 -11.61
CA LYS A 85 -12.43 7.29 -11.52
C LYS A 85 -13.71 7.79 -12.20
N SER A 86 -14.10 7.17 -13.30
CA SER A 86 -15.32 7.52 -14.04
C SER A 86 -16.61 7.03 -13.38
N GLY A 87 -16.52 6.10 -12.41
CA GLY A 87 -17.67 5.47 -11.77
C GLY A 87 -18.35 4.38 -12.60
N GLU A 88 -17.74 3.94 -13.71
CA GLU A 88 -18.22 2.81 -14.51
C GLU A 88 -18.12 1.48 -13.74
N VAL A 89 -17.08 1.34 -12.91
CA VAL A 89 -16.95 0.22 -11.98
C VAL A 89 -17.83 0.48 -10.75
N LYS A 90 -18.83 -0.37 -10.53
CA LYS A 90 -19.71 -0.31 -9.37
C LYS A 90 -19.22 -1.27 -8.29
N GLY A 91 -18.91 -0.74 -7.11
CA GLY A 91 -18.54 -1.54 -5.95
C GLY A 91 -17.07 -2.00 -5.94
N MET A 92 -16.77 -2.95 -5.06
CA MET A 92 -15.44 -3.55 -4.91
C MET A 92 -15.25 -4.71 -5.91
N ILE A 93 -13.99 -4.94 -6.31
CA ILE A 93 -13.58 -6.03 -7.19
C ILE A 93 -12.91 -7.11 -6.35
N THR A 94 -13.44 -8.33 -6.34
CA THR A 94 -12.81 -9.45 -5.63
C THR A 94 -11.60 -9.99 -6.41
N GLY A 95 -10.73 -10.77 -5.75
CA GLY A 95 -9.65 -11.48 -6.46
C GLY A 95 -10.16 -12.44 -7.55
N ALA A 96 -11.34 -13.04 -7.36
CA ALA A 96 -11.96 -13.90 -8.37
C ALA A 96 -12.41 -13.08 -9.60
N ASP A 97 -13.00 -11.90 -9.38
CA ASP A 97 -13.40 -10.98 -10.44
C ASP A 97 -12.18 -10.51 -11.24
N LEU A 98 -11.11 -10.10 -10.55
CA LEU A 98 -9.88 -9.67 -11.20
C LEU A 98 -9.28 -10.79 -12.07
N LEU A 99 -9.19 -12.02 -11.56
CA LEU A 99 -8.75 -13.17 -12.34
C LEU A 99 -9.65 -13.45 -13.56
N ALA A 100 -10.96 -13.26 -13.43
CA ALA A 100 -11.90 -13.49 -14.53
C ALA A 100 -11.72 -12.43 -15.64
N ILE A 101 -11.54 -11.16 -15.25
CA ILE A 101 -11.29 -10.06 -16.18
C ILE A 101 -9.95 -10.24 -16.89
N LEU A 102 -8.88 -10.55 -16.15
CA LEU A 102 -7.57 -10.79 -16.74
C LEU A 102 -7.60 -11.96 -17.73
N ARG A 103 -8.31 -13.05 -17.39
CA ARG A 103 -8.51 -14.17 -18.31
C ARG A 103 -9.30 -13.81 -19.56
N SER A 104 -10.31 -12.93 -19.46
CA SER A 104 -11.12 -12.53 -20.61
C SER A 104 -10.32 -11.72 -21.64
N VAL A 105 -9.25 -11.04 -21.20
CA VAL A 105 -8.30 -10.33 -22.07
C VAL A 105 -7.06 -11.17 -22.44
N GLY A 106 -7.07 -12.47 -22.12
CA GLY A 106 -6.02 -13.42 -22.50
C GLY A 106 -4.85 -13.54 -21.53
N LEU A 107 -4.90 -12.91 -20.36
CA LEU A 107 -3.88 -13.01 -19.32
C LEU A 107 -4.22 -14.13 -18.33
N ASN A 108 -3.55 -15.26 -18.48
CA ASN A 108 -3.77 -16.43 -17.62
C ASN A 108 -2.84 -16.40 -16.40
N VAL A 109 -3.15 -15.51 -15.44
CA VAL A 109 -2.41 -15.35 -14.20
C VAL A 109 -2.51 -16.61 -13.34
N ARG A 110 -1.36 -17.20 -13.02
CA ARG A 110 -1.28 -18.36 -12.12
C ARG A 110 -1.07 -17.90 -10.69
N LEU A 111 -1.89 -18.42 -9.77
CA LEU A 111 -1.70 -18.23 -8.33
C LEU A 111 -1.28 -19.55 -7.72
N ASP A 112 -0.37 -19.50 -6.74
CA ASP A 112 0.01 -20.64 -5.92
C ASP A 112 -1.09 -20.93 -4.88
N SER A 113 -2.27 -21.32 -5.37
CA SER A 113 -3.45 -21.59 -4.55
C SER A 113 -3.47 -23.05 -4.09
N ARG A 114 -3.67 -23.28 -2.79
CA ARG A 114 -3.99 -24.61 -2.25
C ARG A 114 -5.49 -24.70 -1.99
N ILE A 115 -6.19 -25.59 -2.69
CA ILE A 115 -7.62 -25.87 -2.44
C ILE A 115 -7.73 -26.87 -1.29
N VAL A 116 -8.41 -26.45 -0.23
CA VAL A 116 -8.72 -27.29 0.96
C VAL A 116 -10.23 -27.46 1.07
N ILE A 117 -10.67 -28.68 1.41
CA ILE A 117 -12.06 -29.01 1.70
C ILE A 117 -12.17 -29.28 3.19
N GLU A 118 -13.15 -28.69 3.85
CA GLU A 118 -13.53 -29.07 5.21
C GLU A 118 -14.48 -30.28 5.16
N LYS A 119 -14.08 -31.38 5.80
CA LYS A 119 -14.91 -32.58 5.99
C LYS A 119 -14.80 -33.03 7.44
N ASP A 120 -15.94 -33.11 8.14
CA ASP A 120 -16.02 -33.54 9.54
C ASP A 120 -15.09 -32.74 10.48
N GLY A 121 -15.00 -31.41 10.28
CA GLY A 121 -14.13 -30.52 11.07
C GLY A 121 -12.63 -30.66 10.79
N ARG A 122 -12.25 -31.40 9.73
CA ARG A 122 -10.85 -31.55 9.27
C ARG A 122 -10.67 -30.93 7.90
N PHE A 123 -9.61 -30.15 7.73
CA PHE A 123 -9.21 -29.60 6.44
C PHE A 123 -8.36 -30.64 5.69
N ILE A 124 -8.89 -31.13 4.58
CA ILE A 124 -8.26 -32.13 3.71
C ILE A 124 -7.95 -31.44 2.38
N SER A 125 -6.75 -31.62 1.84
CA SER A 125 -6.47 -31.06 0.51
C SER A 125 -7.33 -31.75 -0.56
N LEU A 126 -7.71 -31.01 -1.61
CA LEU A 126 -8.47 -31.59 -2.72
C LEU A 126 -7.75 -32.80 -3.35
N ALA A 127 -6.42 -32.70 -3.51
CA ALA A 127 -5.59 -33.78 -4.01
C ALA A 127 -5.65 -35.05 -3.13
N GLU A 128 -5.65 -34.89 -1.81
CA GLU A 128 -5.79 -36.00 -0.87
C GLU A 128 -7.18 -36.64 -0.93
N LYS A 129 -8.24 -35.85 -1.19
CA LYS A 129 -9.60 -36.37 -1.38
C LYS A 129 -9.69 -37.28 -2.62
N PHE A 130 -9.08 -36.88 -3.75
CA PHE A 130 -9.08 -37.69 -4.97
C PHE A 130 -8.27 -38.98 -4.83
N LYS A 131 -7.17 -38.97 -4.07
CA LYS A 131 -6.37 -40.18 -3.85
C LYS A 131 -7.12 -41.26 -3.05
N LYS A 132 -8.03 -40.87 -2.15
CA LYS A 132 -8.79 -41.81 -1.30
C LYS A 132 -9.95 -42.50 -2.02
N SER A 133 -10.45 -41.95 -3.13
CA SER A 133 -11.57 -42.55 -3.88
C SER A 133 -11.16 -43.68 -4.82
N ASP A 134 -9.86 -43.86 -5.07
CA ASP A 134 -9.34 -44.94 -5.93
C ASP A 134 -9.08 -46.25 -5.15
N ASP A 135 -9.15 -46.19 -3.80
CA ASP A 135 -8.86 -47.30 -2.88
C ASP A 135 -10.14 -47.91 -2.23
N GLU A 136 -11.34 -47.48 -2.62
CA GLU A 136 -12.66 -48.04 -2.21
C GLU A 136 -13.40 -48.66 -3.41
#